data_AF-A0A8J2TG50-F1
#
_entry.id   AF-A0A8J2TG50-F1
#
_cell.length_a   1.000
_cell.length_b   1.000
_cell.length_c   1.000
_cell.angle_alpha   90.00
_cell.angle_beta   90.00
_cell.angle_gamma   90.00
#
_symmetry.space_group_name_H-M   'P 1'
#
loop_
_entity.id
_entity.type
_entity.pdbx_description
1 polymer ?
#
loop_
_entity_poly.entity_id
_entity_poly.type
_entity_poly.pdbx_seq_one_letter_code
_entity_poly.pdbx_strand_id
1 'polypeptide(L)' 'MRSRTDSLSDLQEKMLEYRANGVRLGLLINPQAQQVEIYRVNQEVEILQSPTQINCDEVLSGFRLDLSKIWQ' A
#
# COMPACT_ATOMS: atom_id res chain seq x y z
N MET A 1 -14.16 -9.95 20.25
CA MET A 1 -14.43 -8.70 19.50
C MET A 1 -13.17 -8.43 18.68
N ARG A 2 -13.27 -8.39 17.34
CA ARG A 2 -12.16 -7.99 16.46
C ARG A 2 -12.61 -6.72 15.76
N SER A 3 -11.90 -5.62 16.00
CA SER A 3 -12.22 -4.34 15.39
C SER A 3 -11.64 -4.30 13.98
N ARG A 4 -12.29 -3.60 13.05
CA ARG A 4 -11.77 -3.39 11.68
C ARG A 4 -10.32 -2.89 11.65
N THR A 5 -9.90 -2.20 12.70
CA THR A 5 -8.56 -1.65 12.89
C THR A 5 -7.52 -2.70 13.28
N ASP A 6 -7.88 -3.77 14.01
CA ASP A 6 -6.92 -4.83 14.38
C ASP A 6 -6.36 -5.51 13.13
N SER A 7 -7.21 -5.70 12.11
CA SER A 7 -6.77 -6.25 10.83
C SER A 7 -5.80 -5.34 10.07
N LEU A 8 -5.92 -4.01 10.25
CA LEU A 8 -5.04 -3.05 9.59
C LEU A 8 -3.64 -3.10 10.23
N SER A 9 -3.56 -3.10 11.57
CA SER A 9 -2.31 -3.22 12.32
C SER A 9 -1.55 -4.51 11.95
N ASP A 10 -2.26 -5.64 11.94
CA ASP A 10 -1.68 -6.95 11.56
C ASP A 10 -1.16 -6.94 10.10
N LEU A 11 -1.84 -6.22 9.21
CA LEU A 11 -1.41 -6.06 7.81
C LEU A 11 -0.18 -5.17 7.71
N GLN A 12 -0.10 -4.07 8.46
CA GLN A 12 1.07 -3.20 8.51
C GLN A 12 2.31 -3.94 9.03
N GLU A 13 2.16 -4.77 10.07
CA GLU A 13 3.25 -5.61 10.58
C GLU A 13 3.79 -6.57 9.50
N LYS A 14 2.90 -7.20 8.73
CA LYS A 14 3.31 -8.05 7.59
C LYS A 14 4.02 -7.25 6.49
N MET A 15 3.63 -6.00 6.24
CA MET A 15 4.32 -5.15 5.27
C MET A 15 5.75 -4.84 5.70
N LEU A 16 6.00 -4.69 7.01
CA LEU A 16 7.34 -4.55 7.55
C LEU A 16 8.17 -5.83 7.35
N GLU A 17 7.58 -7.00 7.57
CA GLU A 17 8.22 -8.30 7.31
C GLU A 17 8.57 -8.47 5.82
N TYR A 18 7.66 -8.14 4.91
CA TYR A 18 7.92 -8.18 3.47
C TYR A 18 9.05 -7.23 3.06
N ARG A 19 9.09 -6.02 3.63
CA ARG A 19 10.19 -5.09 3.40
C ARG A 19 11.52 -5.65 3.92
N ALA A 20 11.53 -6.30 5.09
CA ALA A 20 12.72 -6.96 5.63
C ALA A 20 13.21 -8.11 4.72
N ASN A 21 12.29 -8.79 4.03
CA ASN A 21 12.58 -9.83 3.05
C ASN A 21 13.00 -9.30 1.66
N GLY A 22 13.17 -7.98 1.51
CA GLY A 22 13.71 -7.36 0.28
C GLY A 22 12.68 -6.96 -0.77
N VAL A 23 11.38 -6.90 -0.42
CA VAL A 23 10.35 -6.36 -1.31
C VAL A 23 10.64 -4.88 -1.60
N ARG A 24 10.77 -4.54 -2.88
CA ARG A 24 11.10 -3.17 -3.33
C ARG A 24 9.94 -2.19 -3.24
N LEU A 25 8.71 -2.67 -3.47
CA LEU A 25 7.49 -1.89 -3.41
C LEU A 25 6.35 -2.76 -2.88
N GLY A 26 5.69 -2.27 -1.84
CA GLY A 26 4.48 -2.85 -1.27
C GLY A 26 3.36 -1.81 -1.27
N LEU A 27 2.15 -2.23 -1.64
CA LEU A 27 0.95 -1.39 -1.62
C LEU A 27 -0.08 -2.00 -0.68
N LEU A 28 -0.48 -1.26 0.35
CA LEU A 28 -1.58 -1.64 1.22
C LEU A 28 -2.76 -0.73 0.88
N ILE A 29 -3.76 -1.31 0.22
CA ILE A 29 -4.96 -0.59 -0.22
C ILE A 29 -6.04 -0.80 0.83
N ASN A 30 -6.58 0.30 1.36
CA ASN A 30 -7.70 0.33 2.29
C ASN A 30 -8.92 0.97 1.60
N PRO A 31 -9.81 0.18 0.97
CA PRO A 31 -10.99 0.70 0.28
C PRO A 31 -11.98 1.42 1.22
N GLN A 32 -12.06 1.01 2.49
CA GLN A 32 -13.02 1.59 3.44
C GLN A 32 -12.67 3.04 3.81
N ALA A 33 -11.37 3.31 3.97
CA ALA A 33 -10.85 4.65 4.21
C ALA A 33 -10.50 5.39 2.91
N GLN A 34 -10.69 4.76 1.75
CA GLN A 34 -10.16 5.20 0.47
C GLN A 34 -8.69 5.61 0.53
N GLN A 35 -7.85 4.82 1.19
CA GLN A 35 -6.46 5.16 1.45
C GLN A 35 -5.55 4.11 0.84
N VAL A 36 -4.38 4.52 0.35
CA VAL A 36 -3.31 3.58 0.01
C VAL A 36 -2.03 3.97 0.72
N GLU A 37 -1.41 2.98 1.37
CA GLU A 37 -0.10 3.11 1.97
C GLU A 37 0.94 2.46 1.05
N ILE A 38 2.03 3.17 0.80
CA ILE A 38 3.10 2.78 -0.11
C ILE A 38 4.35 2.52 0.72
N TYR A 39 4.85 1.30 0.64
CA TYR A 39 6.02 0.82 1.35
C TYR A 39 7.17 0.64 0.36
N ARG A 40 8.21 1.47 0.51
CA ARG A 40 9.45 1.36 -0.28
C ARG A 40 10.63 1.02 0.62
N VAL A 41 11.68 0.47 0.00
CA VAL A 41 12.93 0.15 0.70
C VAL A 41 13.60 1.45 1.13
N ASN A 42 14.02 1.52 2.40
CA ASN A 42 14.71 2.67 2.99
C ASN A 42 13.95 4.01 2.92
N GLN A 43 12.64 3.98 2.76
CA GLN A 43 11.80 5.17 2.80
C GLN A 43 10.70 5.03 3.86
N GLU A 44 10.21 6.16 4.34
CA GLU A 44 9.01 6.21 5.17
C GLU A 44 7.78 5.77 4.38
N VAL A 45 6.78 5.27 5.09
CA VAL A 45 5.52 4.85 4.48
C VAL A 45 4.81 6.10 3.95
N GLU A 46 4.56 6.15 2.65
CA GLU A 46 3.80 7.22 2.03
C GLU A 46 2.31 6.87 2.07
N ILE A 47 1.47 7.79 2.54
CA ILE A 47 0.03 7.58 2.66
C ILE A 47 -0.68 8.52 1.69
N LEU A 48 -1.40 7.95 0.74
CA LEU A 48 -2.19 8.68 -0.23
C LEU A 48 -3.69 8.50 0.04
N GLN A 49 -4.40 9.62 0.04
CA GLN A 49 -5.85 9.67 0.20
C GLN A 49 -6.55 9.72 -1.16
N SER A 50 -7.44 8.76 -1.39
CA SER A 50 -8.21 8.53 -2.62
C SER A 50 -7.39 8.63 -3.92
N PRO A 51 -6.19 8.01 -4.01
CA PRO A 51 -5.38 8.11 -5.21
C PRO A 51 -6.09 7.45 -6.39
N THR A 52 -6.15 8.12 -7.53
CA THR A 52 -6.70 7.53 -8.77
C THR A 52 -5.72 6.60 -9.43
N GLN A 53 -4.41 6.86 -9.29
CA GLN A 53 -3.34 6.07 -9.88
C GLN A 53 -2.10 6.06 -8.96
N ILE A 54 -1.32 4.98 -8.99
CA ILE A 54 -0.01 4.89 -8.34
C ILE A 54 1.04 4.55 -9.39
N ASN A 55 2.13 5.31 -9.40
CA ASN A 55 3.29 5.03 -10.25
C ASN A 55 4.19 3.98 -9.58
N CYS A 56 4.46 2.88 -10.27
CA CYS A 56 5.37 1.82 -9.81
C CYS A 56 6.59 1.64 -10.73
N ASP A 57 6.95 2.68 -11.50
CA ASP A 57 8.08 2.68 -12.45
C ASP A 57 9.41 2.25 -11.81
N GLU A 58 9.56 2.43 -10.49
CA GLU A 58 10.75 2.04 -9.71
C GLU A 58 10.98 0.53 -9.63
N VAL A 59 9.92 -0.27 -9.76
CA VAL A 59 9.98 -1.74 -9.75
C VAL A 59 9.76 -2.32 -11.13
N LEU A 60 8.82 -1.74 -11.88
CA LEU A 60 8.49 -2.15 -13.23
C LEU A 60 8.35 -0.90 -14.10
N SER A 61 9.34 -0.61 -14.93
CA SER A 61 9.36 0.58 -15.78
C SER A 61 8.13 0.63 -16.70
N GLY A 62 7.39 1.74 -16.64
CA GLY A 62 6.16 1.97 -17.37
C GLY A 62 4.88 1.52 -16.65
N PHE A 63 4.97 0.93 -15.46
CA PHE A 63 3.80 0.41 -14.75
C PHE A 63 3.09 1.46 -13.92
N ARG A 64 1.80 1.62 -14.17
CA ARG A 64 0.90 2.44 -13.36
C ARG A 64 -0.29 1.60 -12.92
N LEU A 65 -0.52 1.57 -11.62
CA LEU A 65 -1.68 0.93 -11.05
C LEU A 65 -2.86 1.90 -11.06
N ASP A 66 -3.90 1.59 -11.81
CA ASP A 66 -5.16 2.36 -11.81
C ASP A 66 -6.06 1.87 -10.67
N LEU A 67 -6.37 2.77 -9.74
CA LEU A 67 -7.19 2.51 -8.56
C LEU A 67 -8.60 3.09 -8.68
N SER A 68 -8.92 3.80 -9.77
CA SER A 68 -10.23 4.42 -9.98
C SER A 68 -11.40 3.44 -9.85
N LYS A 69 -11.18 2.17 -10.21
CA LYS A 69 -12.17 1.09 -10.11
C LYS A 69 -12.29 0.46 -8.72
N ILE A 70 -11.31 0.70 -7.84
CA ILE A 70 -11.30 0.14 -6.48
C ILE A 70 -12.16 0.96 -5.52
N TRP A 71 -12.38 2.24 -5.85
CA TRP A 71 -13.18 3.16 -5.03
C TRP A 71 -14.69 3.11 -5.29
N GLN A 72 -15.14 2.35 -6.30
CA GLN A 72 -16.55 2.26 -6.70
C GLN A 72 -17.37 1.35 -5.80
#